data_AF-A0A6A3AT28-F1
#
_entry.id   AF-A0A6A3AT28-F1
#
_cell.length_a   1.000
_cell.length_b   1.000
_cell.length_c   1.000
_cell.angle_alpha   90.00
_cell.angle_beta   90.00
_cell.angle_gamma   90.00
#
_symmetry.space_group_name_H-M   'P 1'
#
loop_
_entity.id
_entity.type
_entity.pdbx_description
1 polymer ?
#
loop_
_entity_poly.entity_id
_entity_poly.type
_entity_poly.pdbx_seq_one_letter_code
_entity_poly.pdbx_strand_id
1 'polypeptide(L)'
;MSEDDLPYHVRVTPSGDLDTVGRYDFDGQLKSTVISHPKVDPETGEFFALSYDVIRKPYLKYFRFSSEGKKSPDVEISVDGPTTMHDFAITENFAVIPDHQVNATDASGIKWIEAPDCVCFHLWNAWEEPETDDVSTRTPVISDYEQVNLETGMVNRNLLGSKTRFAYLALAEPWPKVSGLAKVDLSTGELKKYIYGDQSFGGEPLFFPRNPNLEKEDDGYILAFVHD
;
A
#
# COMPACT_ATOMS: atom_id res chain seq x y z
N MET A 1 3.43 -9.11 8.96
CA MET A 1 3.46 -7.82 9.69
C MET A 1 2.47 -7.90 10.83
N SER A 2 2.63 -7.08 11.88
CA SER A 2 1.65 -6.95 12.96
C SER A 2 1.37 -5.47 13.14
N GLU A 3 0.09 -5.09 13.19
CA GLU A 3 -0.32 -3.69 13.25
C GLU A 3 0.06 -3.02 14.58
N ASP A 4 0.11 -3.81 15.65
CA ASP A 4 0.26 -3.39 17.05
C ASP A 4 1.43 -4.09 17.79
N ASP A 5 2.28 -4.84 17.07
CA ASP A 5 3.47 -5.51 17.61
C ASP A 5 4.66 -5.30 16.65
N LEU A 6 5.83 -5.78 17.04
CA LEU A 6 6.96 -5.92 16.13
C LEU A 6 6.62 -6.91 15.00
N PRO A 7 7.21 -6.73 13.80
CA PRO A 7 7.18 -7.75 12.76
C PRO A 7 7.74 -9.08 13.27
N TYR A 8 7.33 -10.19 12.66
CA TYR A 8 7.92 -11.51 12.91
C TYR A 8 8.75 -11.93 11.70
N HIS A 9 9.97 -12.38 11.96
CA HIS A 9 10.80 -13.04 10.96
C HIS A 9 10.29 -14.46 10.78
N VAL A 10 9.76 -14.73 9.59
CA VAL A 10 9.40 -16.08 9.12
C VAL A 10 10.41 -16.49 8.05
N ARG A 11 11.00 -17.67 8.22
CA ARG A 11 11.97 -18.23 7.28
C ARG A 11 11.29 -19.28 6.42
N VAL A 12 11.38 -19.13 5.10
CA VAL A 12 11.02 -20.19 4.16
C VAL A 12 12.18 -21.18 4.07
N THR A 13 11.96 -22.43 4.43
CA THR A 13 12.99 -23.47 4.40
C THR A 13 13.25 -23.96 2.97
N PRO A 14 14.41 -24.59 2.67
CA PRO A 14 14.65 -25.19 1.35
C PRO A 14 13.64 -26.28 0.96
N SER A 15 12.93 -26.85 1.94
CA SER A 15 11.87 -27.84 1.71
C SER A 15 10.50 -27.23 1.35
N GLY A 16 10.36 -25.91 1.49
CA GLY A 16 9.09 -25.19 1.31
C GLY A 16 8.28 -24.97 2.60
N ASP A 17 8.74 -25.52 3.74
CA ASP A 17 8.13 -25.28 5.06
C ASP A 17 8.42 -23.87 5.60
N LEU A 18 7.67 -23.44 6.63
CA LEU A 18 7.77 -22.12 7.26
C LEU A 18 8.18 -22.22 8.73
N ASP A 19 9.33 -21.63 9.06
CA ASP A 19 9.83 -21.54 10.44
C ASP A 19 9.64 -20.11 10.99
N THR A 20 8.85 -19.96 12.06
CA THR A 20 8.79 -18.71 12.81
C THR A 20 10.06 -18.54 13.63
N VAL A 21 10.95 -17.65 13.19
CA VAL A 21 12.22 -17.36 13.88
C VAL A 21 11.96 -16.55 15.15
N GLY A 22 11.01 -15.61 15.10
CA GLY A 22 10.61 -14.81 16.25
C GLY A 22 10.31 -13.36 15.88
N ARG A 23 10.13 -12.51 16.90
CA ARG A 23 10.00 -11.06 16.73
C ARG A 23 11.26 -10.47 16.10
N TYR A 24 11.08 -9.52 15.21
CA TYR A 24 12.14 -8.89 14.43
C TYR A 24 12.13 -7.38 14.67
N ASP A 25 13.17 -6.91 15.34
CA ASP A 25 13.35 -5.51 15.74
C ASP A 25 14.46 -4.80 14.93
N PHE A 26 14.83 -5.36 13.78
CA PHE A 26 15.85 -4.82 12.87
C PHE A 26 17.19 -4.59 13.59
N ASP A 27 17.74 -5.64 14.19
CA ASP A 27 18.98 -5.60 14.99
C ASP A 27 18.90 -4.59 16.14
N GLY A 28 17.73 -4.52 16.78
CA GLY A 28 17.45 -3.59 17.87
C GLY A 28 17.29 -2.13 17.45
N GLN A 29 17.27 -1.79 16.16
CA GLN A 29 17.08 -0.41 15.70
C GLN A 29 15.62 0.05 15.81
N LEU A 30 14.65 -0.88 15.76
CA LEU A 30 13.24 -0.59 15.87
C LEU A 30 12.80 -0.62 17.35
N LYS A 31 12.26 0.49 17.84
CA LYS A 31 11.80 0.66 19.24
C LYS A 31 10.29 0.87 19.39
N SER A 32 9.57 0.90 18.27
CA SER A 32 8.13 1.09 18.18
C SER A 32 7.51 0.09 17.20
N THR A 33 6.19 0.06 17.11
CA THR A 33 5.46 -0.74 16.12
C THR A 33 5.67 -0.20 14.70
N VAL A 34 5.38 -1.01 13.69
CA VAL A 34 5.38 -0.62 12.29
C VAL A 34 4.00 -0.92 11.73
N ILE A 35 3.41 -0.01 10.96
CA ILE A 35 2.14 -0.28 10.28
C ILE A 35 2.24 -1.54 9.41
N SER A 36 1.12 -2.20 9.13
CA SER A 36 1.15 -3.45 8.35
C SER A 36 1.48 -3.26 6.86
N HIS A 37 1.52 -2.01 6.38
CA HIS A 37 1.74 -1.65 4.98
C HIS A 37 2.99 -0.80 4.74
N PRO A 38 4.21 -1.28 5.12
CA PRO A 38 5.43 -0.62 4.69
C PRO A 38 5.58 -0.71 3.15
N LYS A 39 6.32 0.23 2.56
CA LYS A 39 6.57 0.28 1.11
C LYS A 39 8.06 0.06 0.86
N VAL A 40 8.39 -0.76 -0.13
CA VAL A 40 9.78 -0.94 -0.57
C VAL A 40 9.92 -0.28 -1.93
N ASP A 41 10.81 0.70 -2.02
CA ASP A 41 11.12 1.34 -3.29
C ASP A 41 11.82 0.33 -4.22
N PRO A 42 11.28 0.07 -5.42
CA PRO A 42 11.84 -0.91 -6.35
C PRO A 42 13.21 -0.50 -6.91
N GLU A 43 13.56 0.79 -6.94
CA GLU A 43 14.84 1.25 -7.47
C GLU A 43 15.96 1.18 -6.44
N THR A 44 15.72 1.70 -5.24
CA THR A 44 16.75 1.81 -4.19
C THR A 44 16.79 0.61 -3.25
N GLY A 45 15.69 -0.14 -3.17
CA GLY A 45 15.49 -1.19 -2.15
C GLY A 45 15.29 -0.63 -0.74
N GLU A 46 15.11 0.67 -0.57
CA GLU A 46 14.81 1.26 0.72
C GLU A 46 13.40 0.86 1.18
N PHE A 47 13.28 0.53 2.47
CA PHE A 47 12.03 0.17 3.12
C PHE A 47 11.51 1.37 3.90
N PHE A 48 10.35 1.90 3.50
CA PHE A 48 9.70 3.05 4.10
C PHE A 48 8.53 2.60 4.97
N ALA A 49 8.36 3.25 6.12
CA ALA A 49 7.37 2.86 7.11
C ALA A 49 6.87 4.03 7.94
N LEU A 50 5.67 3.85 8.48
CA LEU A 50 5.11 4.66 9.54
C LEU A 50 5.01 3.86 10.84
N SER A 51 4.95 4.60 11.95
CA SER A 51 4.63 4.09 13.28
C SER A 51 3.70 5.09 13.94
N TYR A 52 2.57 4.62 14.49
CA TYR A 52 1.68 5.45 15.28
C TYR A 52 1.58 4.95 16.73
N ASP A 53 1.37 5.88 17.65
CA ASP A 53 1.15 5.63 19.08
C ASP A 53 -0.15 6.31 19.51
N VAL A 54 -1.07 5.54 20.09
CA VAL A 54 -2.40 6.04 20.46
C VAL A 54 -2.47 6.62 21.88
N ILE A 55 -1.35 6.61 22.62
CA ILE A 55 -1.26 6.98 24.03
C ILE A 55 -0.29 8.15 24.24
N ARG A 56 0.88 8.13 23.58
CA ARG A 56 1.99 9.06 23.86
C ARG A 56 2.45 9.78 22.61
N LYS A 57 2.84 11.05 22.78
CA LYS A 57 3.53 11.81 21.74
C LYS A 57 4.99 11.35 21.56
N PRO A 58 5.55 11.45 20.34
CA PRO A 58 4.87 11.82 19.10
C PRO A 58 3.92 10.69 18.64
N TYR A 59 2.71 11.07 18.20
CA TYR A 59 1.67 10.10 17.83
C TYR A 59 1.90 9.45 16.48
N LEU A 60 2.72 10.05 15.61
CA LEU A 60 3.04 9.53 14.29
C LEU A 60 4.51 9.80 13.97
N LYS A 61 5.16 8.80 13.40
CA LYS A 61 6.55 8.86 12.95
C LYS A 61 6.68 8.24 11.58
N TYR A 62 7.58 8.79 10.79
CA TYR A 62 8.07 8.23 9.54
C TYR A 62 9.55 7.89 9.68
N PHE A 63 9.95 6.76 9.11
CA PHE A 63 11.34 6.38 9.00
C PHE A 63 11.52 5.42 7.83
N ARG A 64 12.79 5.20 7.49
CA ARG A 64 13.18 4.22 6.48
C ARG A 64 14.32 3.34 6.96
N PHE A 65 14.46 2.18 6.34
CA PHE A 65 15.67 1.38 6.38
C PHE A 65 16.31 1.41 5.00
N SER A 66 17.64 1.56 4.95
CA SER A 66 18.38 1.35 3.71
C SER A 66 18.30 -0.12 3.27
N SER A 67 18.66 -0.41 2.03
CA SER A 67 18.72 -1.79 1.53
C SER A 67 19.72 -2.67 2.29
N GLU A 68 20.67 -2.07 3.01
CA GLU A 68 21.59 -2.74 3.94
C GLU A 68 21.05 -2.87 5.37
N GLY A 69 19.79 -2.50 5.62
CA GLY A 69 19.13 -2.64 6.92
C GLY A 69 19.46 -1.55 7.93
N LYS A 70 20.04 -0.42 7.53
CA LYS A 70 20.33 0.71 8.43
C LYS A 70 19.12 1.63 8.55
N LYS A 71 18.64 1.85 9.78
CA LYS A 71 17.52 2.75 10.06
C LYS A 71 17.92 4.22 9.94
N SER A 72 17.05 5.05 9.38
CA SER A 72 17.14 6.50 9.46
C SER A 72 16.78 7.01 10.85
N PRO A 73 17.11 8.27 11.19
CA PRO A 73 16.43 8.98 12.26
C PRO A 73 14.90 8.96 12.05
N ASP A 74 14.15 9.00 13.15
CA ASP A 74 12.71 9.20 13.11
C ASP A 74 12.43 10.63 12.62
N VAL A 75 11.47 10.77 11.71
CA VAL A 75 10.82 12.04 11.38
C VAL A 75 9.49 12.05 12.11
N GLU A 76 9.37 12.91 13.11
CA GLU A 76 8.12 13.07 13.86
C GLU A 76 7.11 13.86 13.01
N ILE A 77 5.88 13.35 12.89
CA ILE A 77 4.81 14.01 12.16
C ILE A 77 3.81 14.55 13.20
N SER A 78 3.77 15.86 13.33
CA SER A 78 2.92 16.53 14.31
C SER A 78 1.46 16.46 13.90
N VAL A 79 0.70 15.65 14.65
CA VAL A 79 -0.75 15.57 14.62
C VAL A 79 -1.32 15.93 16.01
N ASP A 80 -2.51 16.51 16.02
CA ASP A 80 -3.19 17.11 17.18
C ASP A 80 -3.66 16.04 18.15
N GLY A 81 -4.00 14.86 17.63
CA GLY A 81 -4.46 13.72 18.40
C GLY A 81 -3.92 12.40 17.88
N PRO A 82 -4.09 11.32 18.66
CA PRO A 82 -3.94 9.94 18.19
C PRO A 82 -4.68 9.70 16.89
N THR A 83 -3.97 9.25 15.85
CA THR A 83 -4.57 8.87 14.56
C THR A 83 -4.10 7.46 14.19
N THR A 84 -5.02 6.62 13.77
CA THR A 84 -4.68 5.29 13.26
C THR A 84 -4.31 5.42 11.79
N MET A 85 -3.11 4.98 11.44
CA MET A 85 -2.61 5.00 10.06
C MET A 85 -2.43 3.56 9.60
N HIS A 86 -3.40 3.04 8.85
CA HIS A 86 -3.35 1.67 8.32
C HIS A 86 -2.38 1.54 7.14
N ASP A 87 -2.42 2.51 6.22
CA ASP A 87 -1.63 2.51 5.00
C ASP A 87 -1.15 3.93 4.65
N PHE A 88 -0.14 4.00 3.78
CA PHE A 88 0.37 5.23 3.19
C PHE A 88 0.82 4.94 1.75
N ALA A 89 1.34 5.92 1.02
CA ALA A 89 1.98 5.68 -0.26
C ALA A 89 3.34 6.37 -0.33
N ILE A 90 4.16 5.92 -1.28
CA ILE A 90 5.41 6.58 -1.66
C ILE A 90 5.31 7.02 -3.12
N THR A 91 6.06 8.04 -3.48
CA THR A 91 6.37 8.47 -4.85
C THR A 91 7.88 8.41 -5.04
N GLU A 92 8.39 8.87 -6.19
CA GLU A 92 9.84 8.99 -6.44
C GLU A 92 10.56 9.81 -5.35
N ASN A 93 9.93 10.90 -4.88
CA ASN A 93 10.56 11.87 -3.99
C ASN A 93 9.83 12.12 -2.67
N PHE A 94 8.58 11.66 -2.52
CA PHE A 94 7.73 11.99 -1.37
C PHE A 94 7.04 10.77 -0.75
N ALA A 95 6.68 10.89 0.53
CA ALA A 95 5.70 10.03 1.16
C ALA A 95 4.34 10.74 1.18
N VAL A 96 3.28 10.01 0.88
CA VAL A 96 1.88 10.48 0.91
C VAL A 96 1.18 9.81 2.09
N ILE A 97 0.82 10.61 3.09
CA ILE A 97 0.27 10.13 4.36
C ILE A 97 -1.19 10.59 4.48
N PRO A 98 -2.16 9.67 4.49
CA PRO A 98 -3.57 10.04 4.53
C PRO A 98 -4.04 10.30 5.96
N ASP A 99 -3.95 11.55 6.43
CA ASP A 99 -4.57 11.95 7.70
C ASP A 99 -6.10 12.09 7.54
N HIS A 100 -6.81 10.98 7.73
CA HIS A 100 -8.28 10.95 7.67
C HIS A 100 -8.97 11.66 8.83
N GLN A 101 -8.23 12.07 9.87
CA GLN A 101 -8.78 12.63 11.10
C GLN A 101 -8.57 14.15 11.21
N VAL A 102 -7.95 14.78 10.20
CA VAL A 102 -7.74 16.24 10.05
C VAL A 102 -7.19 16.87 11.33
N ASN A 103 -6.00 16.42 11.71
CA ASN A 103 -5.39 16.80 12.98
C ASN A 103 -3.98 17.39 12.81
N ALA A 104 -3.43 17.52 11.61
CA ALA A 104 -2.05 17.99 11.49
C ALA A 104 -1.86 19.50 11.68
N THR A 105 -0.84 19.90 12.45
CA THR A 105 -0.61 21.31 12.83
C THR A 105 0.79 21.87 12.62
N ASP A 106 1.78 21.05 12.22
CA ASP A 106 3.14 21.54 11.90
C ASP A 106 3.54 21.23 10.44
N ALA A 107 4.34 22.12 9.89
CA ALA A 107 4.63 22.27 8.46
C ALA A 107 6.13 22.36 8.14
N SER A 108 7.03 22.02 9.08
CA SER A 108 8.46 21.96 8.77
C SER A 108 8.78 20.73 7.90
N GLY A 109 8.67 20.88 6.57
CA GLY A 109 8.97 19.85 5.59
C GLY A 109 7.79 18.98 5.15
N ILE A 110 6.58 19.27 5.65
CA ILE A 110 5.34 18.59 5.25
C ILE A 110 4.40 19.60 4.60
N LYS A 111 3.81 19.21 3.47
CA LYS A 111 2.76 19.95 2.79
C LYS A 111 1.43 19.24 3.01
N TRP A 112 0.53 19.90 3.71
CA TRP A 112 -0.83 19.40 3.95
C TRP A 112 -1.74 19.85 2.80
N ILE A 113 -2.44 18.89 2.21
CA ILE A 113 -3.41 19.13 1.13
C ILE A 113 -4.76 18.58 1.59
N GLU A 114 -5.77 19.44 1.68
CA GLU A 114 -7.12 19.04 2.08
C GLU A 114 -7.81 18.23 0.97
N ALA A 115 -8.33 17.06 1.32
CA ALA A 115 -9.16 16.22 0.47
C ALA A 115 -10.49 15.91 1.20
N PRO A 116 -11.52 16.78 1.06
CA PRO A 116 -12.75 16.64 1.83
C PRO A 116 -13.49 15.34 1.50
N ASP A 117 -14.15 14.75 2.50
CA ASP A 117 -14.99 13.55 2.39
C ASP A 117 -14.28 12.33 1.77
N CYS A 118 -12.98 12.18 2.04
CA CYS A 118 -12.14 11.11 1.51
C CYS A 118 -11.59 10.19 2.62
N VAL A 119 -12.01 8.93 2.61
CA VAL A 119 -11.45 7.87 3.47
C VAL A 119 -11.04 6.70 2.60
N CYS A 120 -9.78 6.31 2.68
CA CYS A 120 -9.19 5.21 1.92
C CYS A 120 -8.46 4.30 2.89
N PHE A 121 -8.93 3.07 3.04
CA PHE A 121 -8.24 2.14 3.94
C PHE A 121 -6.89 1.68 3.35
N HIS A 122 -6.83 1.43 2.04
CA HIS A 122 -5.60 1.12 1.32
C HIS A 122 -5.29 2.17 0.25
N LEU A 123 -4.01 2.45 0.05
CA LEU A 123 -3.50 3.25 -1.06
C LEU A 123 -2.68 2.35 -2.00
N TRP A 124 -3.26 2.03 -3.16
CA TRP A 124 -2.67 1.05 -4.08
C TRP A 124 -1.35 1.53 -4.70
N ASN A 125 -1.26 2.82 -5.07
CA ASN A 125 -0.06 3.46 -5.58
C ASN A 125 -0.18 4.99 -5.51
N ALA A 126 0.93 5.72 -5.64
CA ALA A 126 0.99 7.16 -5.85
C ALA A 126 2.14 7.49 -6.82
N TRP A 127 2.09 8.65 -7.48
CA TRP A 127 3.16 9.12 -8.36
C TRP A 127 3.15 10.65 -8.46
N GLU A 128 4.24 11.20 -8.98
CA GLU A 128 4.40 12.63 -9.23
C GLU A 128 4.07 13.00 -10.67
N GLU A 129 3.36 14.10 -10.86
CA GLU A 129 3.16 14.75 -12.17
C GLU A 129 3.64 16.22 -12.07
N PRO A 130 4.07 16.84 -13.18
CA PRO A 130 4.49 18.25 -13.17
C PRO A 130 3.43 19.14 -12.53
N GLU A 131 3.87 20.13 -11.75
CA GLU A 131 3.03 20.96 -10.87
C GLU A 131 1.70 21.37 -11.53
N THR A 132 0.63 20.76 -11.02
CA THR A 132 -0.70 21.37 -11.00
C THR A 132 -0.83 22.15 -9.69
N ASP A 133 -1.73 23.13 -9.64
CA ASP A 133 -1.98 23.93 -8.43
C ASP A 133 -2.14 23.04 -7.16
N ASP A 134 -1.92 23.61 -5.97
CA ASP A 134 -1.98 22.95 -4.65
C ASP A 134 -3.40 22.51 -4.21
N VAL A 135 -4.23 22.13 -5.16
CA VAL A 135 -5.63 21.78 -4.98
C VAL A 135 -5.80 20.28 -5.17
N SER A 136 -6.31 19.61 -4.14
CA SER A 136 -6.73 18.21 -4.27
C SER A 136 -7.91 18.09 -5.23
N THR A 137 -7.82 17.14 -6.14
CA THR A 137 -8.93 16.78 -7.03
C THR A 137 -9.20 15.28 -6.93
N ARG A 138 -10.45 14.89 -7.15
CA ARG A 138 -10.86 13.48 -7.20
C ARG A 138 -11.54 13.22 -8.52
N THR A 139 -11.07 12.22 -9.24
CA THR A 139 -11.66 11.77 -10.49
C THR A 139 -12.04 10.30 -10.37
N PRO A 140 -13.32 9.93 -10.58
CA PRO A 140 -13.68 8.51 -10.66
C PRO A 140 -13.01 7.88 -11.88
N VAL A 141 -12.29 6.79 -11.67
CA VAL A 141 -11.64 6.03 -12.74
C VAL A 141 -12.66 5.17 -13.49
N ILE A 142 -13.54 4.49 -12.75
CA ILE A 142 -14.55 3.57 -13.32
C ILE A 142 -15.84 4.34 -13.58
N SER A 143 -16.47 4.08 -14.72
CA SER A 143 -17.75 4.69 -15.08
C SER A 143 -18.88 4.25 -14.16
N ASP A 144 -19.87 5.13 -13.94
CA ASP A 144 -21.04 4.85 -13.09
C ASP A 144 -21.84 3.61 -13.53
N TYR A 145 -21.78 3.24 -14.81
CA TYR A 145 -22.49 2.09 -15.37
C TYR A 145 -21.75 0.75 -15.16
N GLU A 146 -20.46 0.79 -14.88
CA GLU A 146 -19.61 -0.40 -14.66
C GLU A 146 -19.16 -0.55 -13.21
N GLN A 147 -19.67 0.29 -12.31
CA GLN A 147 -19.38 0.30 -10.88
C GLN A 147 -19.51 -1.10 -10.27
N VAL A 148 -18.47 -1.48 -9.54
CA VAL A 148 -18.35 -2.73 -8.81
C VAL A 148 -17.53 -2.48 -7.55
N ASN A 149 -17.72 -3.31 -6.53
CA ASN A 149 -16.88 -3.25 -5.34
C ASN A 149 -15.49 -3.84 -5.64
N LEU A 150 -14.49 -2.98 -5.68
CA LEU A 150 -13.08 -3.34 -5.79
C LEU A 150 -12.38 -3.09 -4.46
N GLU A 151 -11.73 -4.12 -3.94
CA GLU A 151 -11.13 -4.11 -2.60
C GLU A 151 -9.60 -4.28 -2.68
N THR A 152 -9.02 -5.04 -1.75
CA THR A 152 -7.59 -5.38 -1.70
C THR A 152 -7.03 -5.78 -3.06
N GLY A 153 -5.82 -5.34 -3.35
CA GLY A 153 -5.15 -5.63 -4.61
C GLY A 153 -3.88 -4.81 -4.72
N MET A 154 -3.33 -4.76 -5.93
CA MET A 154 -2.02 -4.18 -6.15
C MET A 154 -1.83 -3.65 -7.56
N VAL A 155 -0.86 -2.75 -7.69
CA VAL A 155 -0.23 -2.42 -8.97
C VAL A 155 1.01 -3.29 -9.18
N ASN A 156 1.69 -3.13 -10.31
CA ASN A 156 3.01 -3.74 -10.51
C ASN A 156 4.02 -3.17 -9.51
N ARG A 157 4.55 -4.01 -8.60
CA ARG A 157 5.48 -3.59 -7.54
C ARG A 157 6.79 -2.98 -8.05
N ASN A 158 7.21 -3.32 -9.27
CA ASN A 158 8.41 -2.74 -9.88
C ASN A 158 8.21 -1.27 -10.30
N LEU A 159 6.98 -0.76 -10.24
CA LEU A 159 6.61 0.62 -10.55
C LEU A 159 5.99 1.32 -9.34
N LEU A 160 6.17 0.80 -8.13
CA LEU A 160 5.65 1.43 -6.91
C LEU A 160 6.28 2.82 -6.76
N GLY A 161 5.45 3.84 -6.59
CA GLY A 161 5.88 5.24 -6.54
C GLY A 161 6.03 5.92 -7.91
N SER A 162 5.90 5.17 -9.00
CA SER A 162 5.85 5.68 -10.37
C SER A 162 4.45 5.53 -10.96
N LYS A 163 4.19 6.24 -12.07
CA LYS A 163 2.90 6.19 -12.74
C LYS A 163 2.63 4.79 -13.30
N THR A 164 1.55 4.17 -12.85
CA THR A 164 1.06 2.87 -13.31
C THR A 164 -0.23 3.03 -14.10
N ARG A 165 -0.36 2.31 -15.21
CA ARG A 165 -1.60 2.22 -15.97
C ARG A 165 -2.54 1.15 -15.42
N PHE A 166 -2.03 0.07 -14.82
CA PHE A 166 -2.85 -1.08 -14.45
C PHE A 166 -2.85 -1.35 -12.94
N ALA A 167 -4.04 -1.58 -12.42
CA ALA A 167 -4.25 -2.15 -11.08
C ALA A 167 -4.98 -3.48 -11.18
N TYR A 168 -4.68 -4.39 -10.26
CA TYR A 168 -5.30 -5.71 -10.16
C TYR A 168 -5.99 -5.82 -8.81
N LEU A 169 -7.31 -5.80 -8.80
CA LEU A 169 -8.12 -5.61 -7.59
C LEU A 169 -9.10 -6.78 -7.41
N ALA A 170 -9.31 -7.17 -6.15
CA ALA A 170 -10.31 -8.16 -5.78
C ALA A 170 -11.72 -7.64 -6.09
N LEU A 171 -12.54 -8.46 -6.78
CA LEU A 171 -13.93 -8.14 -7.08
C LEU A 171 -14.84 -8.69 -5.97
N ALA A 172 -15.29 -7.82 -5.06
CA ALA A 172 -16.04 -8.16 -3.86
C ALA A 172 -17.56 -8.16 -4.10
N GLU A 173 -18.03 -9.04 -4.98
CA GLU A 173 -19.43 -9.13 -5.41
C GLU A 173 -19.95 -10.59 -5.32
N PRO A 174 -20.90 -10.95 -4.43
CA PRO A 174 -21.54 -10.10 -3.44
C PRO A 174 -20.65 -9.88 -2.21
N TRP A 175 -20.66 -8.67 -1.66
CA TRP A 175 -19.93 -8.35 -0.43
C TRP A 175 -20.38 -9.25 0.75
N PRO A 176 -19.45 -9.76 1.59
CA PRO A 176 -18.00 -9.54 1.59
C PRO A 176 -17.20 -10.58 0.79
N LYS A 177 -17.84 -11.38 -0.06
CA LYS A 177 -17.18 -12.46 -0.80
C LYS A 177 -16.50 -11.95 -2.07
N VAL A 178 -15.27 -12.38 -2.30
CA VAL A 178 -14.51 -12.06 -3.52
C VAL A 178 -14.78 -13.12 -4.59
N SER A 179 -15.65 -12.81 -5.56
CA SER A 179 -16.06 -13.74 -6.62
C SER A 179 -15.14 -13.76 -7.84
N GLY A 180 -14.16 -12.86 -7.87
CA GLY A 180 -13.23 -12.73 -8.98
C GLY A 180 -12.17 -11.67 -8.72
N LEU A 181 -11.53 -11.27 -9.81
CA LEU A 181 -10.59 -10.17 -9.83
C LEU A 181 -10.82 -9.30 -11.07
N ALA A 182 -10.42 -8.04 -11.00
CA ALA A 182 -10.47 -7.10 -12.11
C ALA A 182 -9.08 -6.55 -12.40
N LYS A 183 -8.69 -6.57 -13.67
CA LYS A 183 -7.64 -5.70 -14.19
C LYS A 183 -8.30 -4.38 -14.57
N VAL A 184 -7.88 -3.30 -13.92
CA VAL A 184 -8.36 -1.94 -14.14
C VAL A 184 -7.32 -1.18 -14.96
N ASP A 185 -7.73 -0.61 -16.09
CA ASP A 185 -6.94 0.41 -16.80
C ASP A 185 -7.23 1.78 -16.17
N LEU A 186 -6.31 2.28 -15.34
CA LEU A 186 -6.43 3.54 -14.63
C LEU A 186 -6.48 4.76 -15.56
N SER A 187 -6.08 4.61 -16.82
CA SER A 187 -6.10 5.70 -17.81
C SER A 187 -7.42 5.81 -18.56
N THR A 188 -8.12 4.69 -18.78
CA THR A 188 -9.37 4.65 -19.56
C THR A 188 -10.60 4.33 -18.73
N GLY A 189 -10.43 3.76 -17.53
CA GLY A 189 -11.51 3.21 -16.71
C GLY A 189 -11.96 1.81 -17.12
N GLU A 190 -11.35 1.22 -18.15
CA GLU A 190 -11.75 -0.11 -18.66
C GLU A 190 -11.48 -1.21 -17.63
N LEU A 191 -12.47 -2.08 -17.44
CA LEU A 191 -12.39 -3.23 -16.55
C LEU A 191 -12.37 -4.54 -17.32
N LYS A 192 -11.33 -5.34 -17.12
CA LYS A 192 -11.33 -6.75 -17.52
C LYS A 192 -11.48 -7.64 -16.29
N LYS A 193 -12.67 -8.22 -16.14
CA LYS A 193 -13.05 -9.05 -14.99
C LYS A 193 -12.76 -10.53 -15.28
N TYR A 194 -12.27 -11.26 -14.28
CA TYR A 194 -12.16 -12.70 -14.28
C TYR A 194 -12.96 -13.25 -13.10
N ILE A 195 -14.03 -14.00 -13.39
CA ILE A 195 -14.94 -14.57 -12.40
C ILE A 195 -14.49 -16.00 -12.11
N TYR A 196 -14.35 -16.36 -10.84
CA TYR A 196 -13.81 -17.66 -10.43
C TYR A 196 -14.75 -18.84 -10.72
N GLY A 197 -16.06 -18.58 -10.76
CA GLY A 197 -17.09 -19.59 -11.01
C GLY A 197 -18.17 -19.58 -9.93
N ASP A 198 -19.20 -20.40 -10.13
CA ASP A 198 -20.31 -20.50 -9.19
C ASP A 198 -19.84 -21.04 -7.85
N GLN A 199 -20.15 -20.31 -6.76
CA GLN A 199 -19.75 -20.62 -5.38
C GLN A 199 -18.23 -20.64 -5.12
N SER A 200 -17.42 -20.20 -6.08
CA SER A 200 -15.97 -20.08 -5.90
C SER A 200 -15.59 -18.67 -5.44
N PHE A 201 -14.80 -18.58 -4.37
CA PHE A 201 -14.38 -17.31 -3.80
C PHE A 201 -12.89 -17.28 -3.49
N GLY A 202 -12.27 -16.11 -3.63
CA GLY A 202 -10.84 -15.90 -3.38
C GLY A 202 -10.56 -14.72 -2.45
N GLY A 203 -9.49 -13.98 -2.74
CA GLY A 203 -9.07 -12.81 -1.98
C GLY A 203 -8.17 -11.89 -2.79
N GLU A 204 -7.17 -11.31 -2.14
CA GLU A 204 -6.20 -10.40 -2.75
C GLU A 204 -5.43 -11.07 -3.91
N PRO A 205 -5.50 -10.53 -5.13
CA PRO A 205 -4.71 -11.02 -6.25
C PRO A 205 -3.26 -10.53 -6.18
N LEU A 206 -2.30 -11.44 -6.42
CA LEU A 206 -0.88 -11.12 -6.54
C LEU A 206 -0.48 -11.03 -8.01
N PHE A 207 -0.11 -9.83 -8.49
CA PHE A 207 0.60 -9.69 -9.77
C PHE A 207 2.08 -10.05 -9.61
N PHE A 208 2.52 -11.00 -10.43
CA PHE A 208 3.89 -11.47 -10.50
C PHE A 208 4.48 -11.16 -11.89
N PRO A 209 5.39 -10.18 -11.99
CA PRO A 209 5.98 -9.79 -13.27
C PRO A 209 6.78 -10.96 -13.87
N ARG A 210 6.71 -11.15 -15.20
CA ARG A 210 7.40 -12.27 -15.87
C ARG A 210 8.92 -12.18 -15.71
N ASN A 211 9.45 -10.98 -15.79
CA ASN A 211 10.87 -10.65 -15.62
C ASN A 211 10.99 -9.34 -14.82
N PRO A 212 12.13 -9.08 -14.17
CA PRO A 212 12.34 -7.81 -13.44
C PRO A 212 12.33 -6.59 -14.38
N ASN A 213 12.89 -6.74 -15.58
CA ASN A 213 12.91 -5.69 -16.60
C ASN A 213 11.78 -5.95 -17.60
N LEU A 214 10.67 -5.25 -17.45
CA LEU A 214 9.51 -5.42 -18.31
C LEU A 214 9.50 -4.40 -19.45
N GLU A 215 9.24 -4.88 -20.67
CA GLU A 215 8.90 -4.00 -21.81
C GLU A 215 7.44 -3.50 -21.72
N LYS A 216 6.57 -4.24 -21.03
CA LYS A 216 5.15 -3.90 -20.82
C LYS A 216 4.80 -4.06 -19.35
N GLU A 217 4.18 -3.04 -18.78
CA GLU A 217 3.79 -2.98 -17.36
C GLU A 217 2.98 -4.20 -16.90
N ASP A 218 2.14 -4.76 -17.76
CA ASP A 218 1.23 -5.88 -17.49
C ASP A 218 1.74 -7.24 -17.96
N ASP A 219 2.99 -7.36 -18.40
CA ASP A 219 3.57 -8.66 -18.76
C ASP A 219 3.94 -9.47 -17.51
N GLY A 220 3.00 -10.26 -17.05
CA GLY A 220 3.16 -11.12 -15.89
C GLY A 220 2.00 -12.08 -15.72
N TYR A 221 1.88 -12.59 -14.49
CA TYR A 221 0.86 -13.53 -14.07
C TYR A 221 0.09 -12.96 -12.90
N ILE A 222 -1.17 -13.37 -12.76
CA ILE A 222 -1.95 -13.16 -11.54
C ILE A 222 -2.03 -14.48 -10.80
N LEU A 223 -1.62 -14.49 -9.54
CA LEU A 223 -1.80 -15.60 -8.62
C LEU A 223 -2.90 -15.23 -7.62
N ALA A 224 -3.89 -16.09 -7.47
CA ALA A 224 -4.94 -15.94 -6.47
C ALA A 224 -5.32 -17.32 -5.94
N PHE A 225 -5.53 -17.42 -4.63
CA PHE A 225 -6.16 -18.60 -4.05
C PHE A 225 -7.67 -18.52 -4.26
N VAL A 226 -8.28 -19.66 -4.59
CA VAL A 226 -9.71 -19.79 -4.81
C VAL A 226 -10.19 -21.03 -4.06
N HIS A 227 -11.35 -20.92 -3.42
CA HIS A 227 -12.02 -21.98 -2.68
C HIS A 227 -13.44 -22.17 -3.20
N ASP A 228 -13.84 -23.43 -3.39
CA ASP A 228 -15.15 -23.91 -3.83
C ASP A 228 -16.14 -24.18 -2.68
#